data_AF-A0A972RTE3-F1
#
_entry.id   AF-A0A972RTE3-F1
#
_cell.length_a   1.000
_cell.length_b   1.000
_cell.length_c   1.000
_cell.angle_alpha   90.00
_cell.angle_beta   90.00
_cell.angle_gamma   90.00
#
_symmetry.space_group_name_H-M   'P 1'
#
loop_
_entity.id
_entity.type
_entity.pdbx_description
1 polymer ?
#
loop_
_entity_poly.entity_id
_entity_poly.type
_entity_poly.pdbx_seq_one_letter_code
_entity_poly.pdbx_strand_id
1 'polypeptide(L)'
;MAKADIIPQIRDNFKVDSLVNRPQNVGRLTEDEVKKLNAKLFTYKYGSCDSGLALKFYCAINDENRVVDCKIEVFGESELIAVASIAGLIVKNKTPEEILNLKEKGLEYFLRENPNNPAFAKSFRFLTNGMIDALYNLAKAMEGKGEEKTIVDDFTKTTLEFIKDTIKRFDVKELKDLSELTRAGLYDKSVLYPGAGEFLSNFYLQDILKETQAEIEESKKNLEISNKDFSKMSIDEKKEAIEAVIDKNIRHMLVMDGGDMEILDIKENGQNTDIYIRYLGACSGCASASTGTLFAIEGILKQKLDPNIRVIPL
;
A
#
# COMPACT_ATOMS: atom_id res chain seq x y z
N MET A 1 -26.48 41.25 8.01
CA MET A 1 -25.41 41.39 7.00
C MET A 1 -24.09 41.48 7.74
N ALA A 2 -23.38 40.36 7.83
CA ALA A 2 -21.98 40.32 8.22
C ALA A 2 -21.32 39.33 7.26
N LYS A 3 -20.63 39.87 6.25
CA LYS A 3 -19.70 39.07 5.45
C LYS A 3 -18.55 38.74 6.39
N ALA A 4 -18.45 37.48 6.81
CA ALA A 4 -17.24 36.98 7.41
C ALA A 4 -16.17 36.99 6.32
N ASP A 5 -15.08 37.69 6.59
CA ASP A 5 -13.92 37.78 5.72
C ASP A 5 -13.40 36.37 5.41
N ILE A 6 -13.61 35.95 4.17
CA ILE A 6 -13.08 34.71 3.61
C ILE A 6 -11.57 34.88 3.54
N ILE A 7 -10.85 34.05 4.29
CA ILE A 7 -9.39 33.97 4.27
C ILE A 7 -8.94 33.68 2.82
N PRO A 8 -8.11 34.54 2.20
CA PRO A 8 -7.67 34.37 0.83
C PRO A 8 -6.56 33.31 0.75
N GLN A 9 -6.94 32.03 0.74
CA GLN A 9 -6.04 30.91 0.40
C GLN A 9 -6.63 29.94 -0.63
N ILE A 10 -7.83 30.21 -1.13
CA ILE A 10 -8.46 29.45 -2.21
C ILE A 10 -7.82 29.93 -3.50
N ARG A 11 -7.05 29.07 -4.15
CA ARG A 11 -6.84 29.21 -5.60
C ARG A 11 -8.23 28.95 -6.20
N ASP A 12 -8.88 29.99 -6.74
CA ASP A 12 -10.21 29.93 -7.36
C ASP A 12 -10.31 28.74 -8.32
N ASN A 13 -10.83 27.61 -7.84
CA ASN A 13 -11.13 26.44 -8.66
C ASN A 13 -12.64 26.36 -8.73
N PHE A 14 -13.21 26.99 -9.76
CA PHE A 14 -14.64 27.03 -10.02
C PHE A 14 -15.26 25.64 -10.10
N LYS A 15 -14.52 24.62 -10.55
CA LYS A 15 -15.04 23.24 -10.56
C LYS A 15 -15.21 22.68 -9.15
N VAL A 16 -14.22 22.87 -8.27
CA VAL A 16 -14.34 22.50 -6.85
C VAL A 16 -15.48 23.29 -6.23
N ASP A 17 -15.51 24.60 -6.38
CA ASP A 17 -16.57 25.46 -5.83
C ASP A 17 -17.96 25.07 -6.34
N SER A 18 -18.06 24.74 -7.63
CA SER A 18 -19.32 24.29 -8.24
C SER A 18 -19.82 22.99 -7.61
N LEU A 19 -18.93 22.02 -7.37
CA LEU A 19 -19.27 20.76 -6.72
C LEU A 19 -19.58 20.93 -5.23
N VAL A 20 -18.93 21.86 -4.53
CA VAL A 20 -19.29 22.19 -3.15
C VAL A 20 -20.71 22.74 -3.07
N ASN A 21 -21.06 23.67 -3.97
CA ASN A 21 -22.38 24.33 -3.98
C ASN A 21 -23.50 23.47 -4.60
N ARG A 22 -23.15 22.55 -5.51
CA ARG A 22 -24.09 21.66 -6.21
C ARG A 22 -23.53 20.24 -6.26
N PRO A 23 -23.46 19.57 -5.09
CA PRO A 23 -22.80 18.29 -4.98
C PRO A 23 -23.51 17.22 -5.81
N GLN A 24 -22.70 16.39 -6.45
CA GLN A 24 -23.15 15.23 -7.20
C GLN A 24 -22.88 14.00 -6.36
N ASN A 25 -23.75 12.99 -6.36
CA ASN A 25 -23.48 11.75 -5.62
C ASN A 25 -23.22 11.91 -4.11
N VAL A 26 -23.57 13.05 -3.51
CA VAL A 26 -23.57 13.24 -2.05
C VAL A 26 -24.97 13.00 -1.54
N GLY A 27 -25.10 12.28 -0.43
CA GLY A 27 -26.37 11.91 0.18
C GLY A 27 -26.49 10.41 0.46
N ARG A 28 -27.73 9.90 0.45
CA ARG A 28 -28.04 8.50 0.80
C ARG A 28 -28.68 7.78 -0.39
N LEU A 29 -28.57 6.46 -0.40
CA LEU A 29 -29.45 5.57 -1.15
C LEU A 29 -30.37 4.83 -0.17
N THR A 30 -31.64 4.77 -0.49
CA THR A 30 -32.64 3.98 0.22
C THR A 30 -32.74 2.57 -0.36
N GLU A 31 -33.23 1.61 0.42
CA GLU A 31 -33.43 0.24 -0.09
C GLU A 31 -34.36 0.19 -1.31
N ASP A 32 -35.40 1.02 -1.34
CA ASP A 32 -36.37 1.03 -2.45
C ASP A 32 -35.76 1.58 -3.75
N GLU A 33 -34.88 2.58 -3.67
CA GLU A 33 -34.11 3.05 -4.83
C GLU A 33 -33.17 1.96 -5.33
N VAL A 34 -32.49 1.25 -4.41
CA VAL A 34 -31.54 0.20 -4.77
C VAL A 34 -32.24 -1.04 -5.37
N LYS A 35 -33.42 -1.41 -4.87
CA LYS A 35 -34.25 -2.47 -5.45
C LYS A 35 -34.68 -2.15 -6.89
N LYS A 36 -35.02 -0.89 -7.18
CA LYS A 36 -35.36 -0.44 -8.56
C LYS A 36 -34.17 -0.56 -9.53
N LEU A 37 -32.95 -0.60 -9.02
CA LEU A 37 -31.73 -0.81 -9.79
C LEU A 37 -31.34 -2.30 -9.94
N ASN A 38 -32.18 -3.24 -9.48
CA ASN A 38 -31.86 -4.67 -9.41
C ASN A 38 -30.53 -4.93 -8.68
N ALA A 39 -30.33 -4.25 -7.56
CA ALA A 39 -29.09 -4.28 -6.78
C ALA A 39 -29.38 -4.47 -5.28
N LYS A 40 -28.32 -4.70 -4.50
CA LYS A 40 -28.33 -4.79 -3.04
C LYS A 40 -27.61 -3.58 -2.44
N LEU A 41 -28.14 -3.05 -1.34
CA LEU A 41 -27.54 -1.91 -0.66
C LEU A 41 -26.38 -2.40 0.21
N PHE A 42 -25.21 -1.80 -0.02
CA PHE A 42 -24.03 -1.95 0.84
C PHE A 42 -23.70 -0.61 1.46
N THR A 43 -23.47 -0.59 2.78
CA THR A 43 -23.10 0.62 3.51
C THR A 43 -21.80 0.46 4.25
N TYR A 44 -20.97 1.49 4.22
CA TYR A 44 -19.66 1.50 4.86
C TYR A 44 -19.40 2.85 5.50
N LYS A 45 -18.76 2.88 6.67
CA LYS A 45 -18.39 4.11 7.37
C LYS A 45 -16.87 4.21 7.42
N TYR A 46 -16.36 5.42 7.25
CA TYR A 46 -14.94 5.70 7.32
C TYR A 46 -14.69 6.97 8.13
N GLY A 47 -13.66 6.95 8.97
CA GLY A 47 -13.30 8.06 9.84
C GLY A 47 -14.33 8.34 10.95
N SER A 48 -14.17 9.49 11.61
CA SER A 48 -15.04 9.95 12.69
C SER A 48 -15.17 11.46 12.70
N CYS A 49 -16.27 11.98 13.25
CA CYS A 49 -16.44 13.44 13.39
C CYS A 49 -15.33 14.07 14.23
N ASP A 50 -14.79 13.32 15.21
CA ASP A 50 -13.70 13.77 16.09
C ASP A 50 -12.40 14.01 15.30
N SER A 51 -12.14 13.19 14.28
CA SER A 51 -10.98 13.34 13.39
C SER A 51 -11.10 14.47 12.36
N GLY A 52 -12.26 15.11 12.26
CA GLY A 52 -12.55 16.14 11.26
C GLY A 52 -12.86 15.58 9.86
N LEU A 53 -12.91 14.25 9.69
CA LEU A 53 -13.31 13.57 8.46
C LEU A 53 -14.18 12.37 8.81
N ALA A 54 -15.45 12.40 8.41
CA ALA A 54 -16.33 11.25 8.49
C ALA A 54 -17.11 11.07 7.18
N LEU A 55 -17.09 9.84 6.67
CA LEU A 55 -17.75 9.46 5.43
C LEU A 55 -18.68 8.28 5.70
N LYS A 56 -19.83 8.26 5.02
CA LYS A 56 -20.68 7.08 4.95
C LYS A 56 -21.09 6.82 3.51
N PHE A 57 -20.64 5.69 2.98
CA PHE A 57 -20.94 5.22 1.65
C PHE A 57 -22.25 4.43 1.65
N TYR A 58 -23.04 4.65 0.62
CA TYR A 58 -24.25 3.92 0.29
C TYR A 58 -24.13 3.50 -1.17
N CYS A 59 -23.66 2.28 -1.42
CA CYS A 59 -23.45 1.77 -2.76
C CYS A 59 -24.49 0.68 -3.09
N ALA A 60 -25.08 0.76 -4.29
CA ALA A 60 -25.92 -0.27 -4.87
C ALA A 60 -25.05 -1.26 -5.65
N ILE A 61 -25.01 -2.53 -5.25
CA ILE A 61 -24.18 -3.57 -5.88
C ILE A 61 -25.08 -4.57 -6.61
N ASN A 62 -24.85 -4.80 -7.90
CA ASN A 62 -25.60 -5.78 -8.67
C ASN A 62 -25.09 -7.22 -8.47
N ASP A 63 -25.73 -8.19 -9.10
CA ASP A 63 -25.36 -9.62 -9.01
C ASP A 63 -24.00 -9.95 -9.66
N GLU A 64 -23.45 -9.06 -10.48
CA GLU A 64 -22.10 -9.17 -11.06
C GLU A 64 -21.01 -8.55 -10.16
N ASN A 65 -21.36 -8.20 -8.92
CA ASN A 65 -20.46 -7.53 -7.97
C ASN A 65 -19.92 -6.18 -8.48
N ARG A 66 -20.73 -5.44 -9.24
CA ARG A 66 -20.42 -4.08 -9.71
C ARG A 66 -21.27 -3.04 -8.98
N VAL A 67 -20.65 -1.91 -8.66
CA VAL A 67 -21.34 -0.76 -8.08
C VAL A 67 -22.15 -0.05 -9.17
N VAL A 68 -23.48 -0.10 -9.10
CA VAL A 68 -24.39 0.52 -10.09
C VAL A 68 -24.60 2.01 -9.79
N ASP A 69 -24.76 2.35 -8.51
CA ASP A 69 -24.83 3.73 -8.02
C ASP A 69 -24.14 3.79 -6.66
N CYS A 70 -23.58 4.94 -6.32
CA CYS A 70 -23.09 5.17 -4.96
C CYS A 70 -23.27 6.62 -4.54
N LYS A 71 -23.78 6.80 -3.32
CA LYS A 71 -23.92 8.09 -2.65
C LYS A 71 -23.06 8.12 -1.40
N ILE A 72 -22.51 9.29 -1.10
CA ILE A 72 -21.61 9.48 0.05
C ILE A 72 -22.19 10.58 0.93
N GLU A 73 -22.46 10.28 2.19
CA GLU A 73 -22.64 11.31 3.21
C GLU A 73 -21.27 11.74 3.73
N VAL A 74 -21.08 13.05 3.88
CA VAL A 74 -19.79 13.65 4.18
C VAL A 74 -19.93 14.60 5.36
N PHE A 75 -19.00 14.50 6.29
CA PHE A 75 -18.74 15.50 7.34
C PHE A 75 -17.25 15.83 7.33
N GLY A 76 -16.91 17.12 7.26
CA GLY A 76 -15.54 17.60 7.20
C GLY A 76 -15.43 18.96 6.51
N GLU A 77 -14.23 19.29 6.06
CA GLU A 77 -13.95 20.52 5.28
C GLU A 77 -14.77 20.58 3.98
N SER A 78 -15.18 21.78 3.57
CA SER A 78 -16.12 22.00 2.46
C SER A 78 -15.63 21.34 1.16
N GLU A 79 -14.34 21.40 0.89
CA GLU A 79 -13.66 20.83 -0.28
C GLU A 79 -13.81 19.30 -0.35
N LEU A 80 -13.99 18.63 0.80
CA LEU A 80 -14.26 17.19 0.85
C LEU A 80 -15.57 16.83 0.16
N ILE A 81 -16.55 17.74 0.12
CA ILE A 81 -17.82 17.55 -0.58
C ILE A 81 -17.58 17.40 -2.09
N ALA A 82 -16.67 18.20 -2.65
CA ALA A 82 -16.30 18.10 -4.05
C ALA A 82 -15.56 16.78 -4.34
N VAL A 83 -14.61 16.41 -3.47
CA VAL A 83 -13.87 15.14 -3.56
C VAL A 83 -14.82 13.95 -3.50
N ALA A 84 -15.75 13.93 -2.55
CA ALA A 84 -16.76 12.89 -2.42
C ALA A 84 -17.70 12.83 -3.63
N SER A 85 -18.04 13.98 -4.20
CA SER A 85 -18.91 14.03 -5.37
C SER A 85 -18.33 13.27 -6.56
N ILE A 86 -17.04 13.45 -6.77
CA ILE A 86 -16.27 12.74 -7.79
C ILE A 86 -16.01 11.30 -7.39
N ALA A 87 -15.69 11.01 -6.12
CA ALA A 87 -15.48 9.63 -5.66
C ALA A 87 -16.72 8.76 -5.90
N GLY A 88 -17.91 9.24 -5.55
CA GLY A 88 -19.18 8.56 -5.80
C GLY A 88 -19.47 8.35 -7.29
N LEU A 89 -18.91 9.19 -8.18
CA LEU A 89 -18.98 8.99 -9.63
C LEU A 89 -17.98 7.92 -10.10
N ILE A 90 -16.73 8.01 -9.66
CA ILE A 90 -15.62 7.15 -10.12
C ILE A 90 -15.85 5.68 -9.78
N VAL A 91 -16.48 5.39 -8.64
CA VAL A 91 -16.76 3.99 -8.23
C VAL A 91 -17.88 3.35 -9.04
N LYS A 92 -18.71 4.11 -9.75
CA LYS A 92 -19.79 3.53 -10.55
C LYS A 92 -19.23 2.68 -11.67
N ASN A 93 -19.93 1.58 -11.94
CA ASN A 93 -19.57 0.53 -12.88
C ASN A 93 -18.25 -0.19 -12.57
N LYS A 94 -17.72 -0.08 -11.33
CA LYS A 94 -16.51 -0.79 -10.90
C LYS A 94 -16.84 -1.96 -9.98
N THR A 95 -16.03 -3.00 -10.08
CA THR A 95 -15.91 -4.08 -9.08
C THR A 95 -15.03 -3.62 -7.90
N PRO A 96 -15.09 -4.30 -6.75
CA PRO A 96 -14.17 -4.03 -5.63
C PRO A 96 -12.70 -4.06 -6.04
N GLU A 97 -12.29 -5.03 -6.86
CA GLU A 97 -10.91 -5.14 -7.37
C GLU A 97 -10.49 -3.91 -8.20
N GLU A 98 -11.38 -3.40 -9.05
CA GLU A 98 -11.12 -2.18 -9.83
C GLU A 98 -11.07 -0.94 -8.94
N ILE A 99 -11.81 -0.91 -7.81
CA ILE A 99 -11.76 0.18 -6.83
C ILE A 99 -10.43 0.15 -6.07
N LEU A 100 -9.92 -1.02 -5.68
CA LEU A 100 -8.61 -1.18 -5.01
C LEU A 100 -7.45 -0.62 -5.85
N ASN A 101 -7.60 -0.60 -7.17
CA ASN A 101 -6.60 -0.11 -8.12
C ASN A 101 -6.73 1.39 -8.45
N LEU A 102 -7.67 2.11 -7.83
CA LEU A 102 -7.81 3.56 -8.02
C LEU A 102 -6.58 4.30 -7.49
N LYS A 103 -6.17 5.33 -8.23
CA LYS A 103 -5.04 6.18 -7.89
C LYS A 103 -5.53 7.56 -7.48
N GLU A 104 -4.89 8.15 -6.47
CA GLU A 104 -5.17 9.53 -6.01
C GLU A 104 -5.11 10.53 -7.16
N LYS A 105 -4.07 10.45 -7.99
CA LYS A 105 -3.94 11.32 -9.16
C LYS A 105 -5.13 11.20 -10.12
N GLY A 106 -5.73 10.01 -10.23
CA GLY A 106 -6.93 9.81 -11.03
C GLY A 106 -8.12 10.59 -10.47
N LEU A 107 -8.39 10.44 -9.16
CA LEU A 107 -9.43 11.17 -8.45
C LEU A 107 -9.22 12.69 -8.52
N GLU A 108 -8.02 13.15 -8.22
CA GLU A 108 -7.66 14.57 -8.21
C GLU A 108 -7.74 15.18 -9.62
N TYR A 109 -7.39 14.44 -10.67
CA TYR A 109 -7.50 14.92 -12.05
C TYR A 109 -8.95 15.26 -12.44
N PHE A 110 -9.93 14.49 -11.96
CA PHE A 110 -11.35 14.82 -12.18
C PHE A 110 -11.80 16.08 -11.46
N LEU A 111 -11.05 16.61 -10.51
CA LEU A 111 -11.33 17.87 -9.81
C LEU A 111 -10.61 19.07 -10.46
N ARG A 112 -9.71 18.82 -11.42
CA ARG A 112 -9.01 19.89 -12.15
C ARG A 112 -9.94 20.59 -13.13
N GLU A 113 -9.74 21.89 -13.28
CA GLU A 113 -10.26 22.68 -14.40
C GLU A 113 -9.37 22.55 -15.63
N ASN A 114 -8.06 22.60 -15.40
CA ASN A 114 -7.03 22.42 -16.40
C ASN A 114 -6.20 21.18 -16.06
N PRO A 115 -6.03 20.23 -16.99
CA PRO A 115 -5.18 19.04 -16.82
C PRO A 115 -3.81 19.29 -16.20
N ASN A 116 -3.19 20.45 -16.47
CA ASN A 116 -1.83 20.78 -16.03
C ASN A 116 -1.76 21.46 -14.67
N ASN A 117 -2.88 21.97 -14.14
CA ASN A 117 -2.93 22.65 -12.86
C ASN A 117 -3.58 21.74 -11.81
N PRO A 118 -2.92 21.47 -10.67
CA PRO A 118 -3.55 20.74 -9.58
C PRO A 118 -4.85 21.40 -9.13
N ALA A 119 -5.85 20.58 -8.81
CA ALA A 119 -7.14 21.01 -8.32
C ALA A 119 -7.04 21.68 -6.94
N PHE A 120 -6.03 21.28 -6.17
CA PHE A 120 -5.79 21.69 -4.80
C PHE A 120 -4.35 22.16 -4.60
N ALA A 121 -4.14 23.09 -3.66
CA ALA A 121 -2.80 23.33 -3.11
C ALA A 121 -2.29 22.08 -2.38
N LYS A 122 -0.97 21.96 -2.21
CA LYS A 122 -0.34 20.78 -1.57
C LYS A 122 -0.96 20.46 -0.21
N SER A 123 -1.26 21.48 0.59
CA SER A 123 -1.87 21.37 1.91
C SER A 123 -3.25 20.72 1.95
N PHE A 124 -3.95 20.62 0.81
CA PHE A 124 -5.29 20.01 0.71
C PHE A 124 -5.27 18.61 0.09
N ARG A 125 -4.10 18.08 -0.29
CA ARG A 125 -3.98 16.74 -0.87
C ARG A 125 -4.35 15.61 0.09
N PHE A 126 -4.37 15.86 1.40
CA PHE A 126 -4.87 14.89 2.37
C PHE A 126 -6.35 14.54 2.10
N LEU A 127 -7.14 15.44 1.49
CA LEU A 127 -8.55 15.19 1.19
C LEU A 127 -8.70 14.09 0.13
N THR A 128 -7.95 14.19 -0.97
CA THR A 128 -7.96 13.19 -2.03
C THR A 128 -7.27 11.91 -1.57
N ASN A 129 -6.20 12.00 -0.77
CA ASN A 129 -5.56 10.83 -0.20
C ASN A 129 -6.48 10.05 0.77
N GLY A 130 -7.11 10.75 1.73
CA GLY A 130 -8.05 10.17 2.67
C GLY A 130 -9.29 9.59 1.97
N MET A 131 -9.77 10.22 0.89
CA MET A 131 -10.85 9.64 0.09
C MET A 131 -10.42 8.34 -0.62
N ILE A 132 -9.21 8.28 -1.18
CA ILE A 132 -8.70 7.03 -1.77
C ILE A 132 -8.57 5.93 -0.73
N ASP A 133 -8.08 6.26 0.46
CA ASP A 133 -8.01 5.31 1.56
C ASP A 133 -9.40 4.82 2.00
N ALA A 134 -10.38 5.72 2.07
CA ALA A 134 -11.77 5.36 2.32
C ALA A 134 -12.36 4.43 1.25
N LEU A 135 -12.05 4.69 -0.03
CA LEU A 135 -12.46 3.83 -1.16
C LEU A 135 -11.78 2.47 -1.14
N TYR A 136 -10.50 2.43 -0.75
CA TYR A 136 -9.75 1.19 -0.59
C TYR A 136 -10.36 0.31 0.50
N ASN A 137 -10.64 0.88 1.68
CA ASN A 137 -11.29 0.17 2.78
C ASN A 137 -12.75 -0.23 2.47
N LEU A 138 -13.49 0.63 1.74
CA LEU A 138 -14.81 0.29 1.19
C LEU A 138 -14.73 -0.99 0.34
N ALA A 139 -13.78 -1.07 -0.58
CA ALA A 139 -13.61 -2.21 -1.45
C ALA A 139 -13.22 -3.48 -0.69
N LYS A 140 -12.29 -3.39 0.28
CA LYS A 140 -11.98 -4.50 1.20
C LYS A 140 -13.21 -5.00 1.94
N ALA A 141 -14.02 -4.09 2.47
CA ALA A 141 -15.23 -4.42 3.21
C ALA A 141 -16.27 -5.11 2.29
N MET A 142 -16.40 -4.69 1.03
CA MET A 142 -17.24 -5.37 0.03
C MET A 142 -16.80 -6.82 -0.22
N GLU A 143 -15.50 -7.11 -0.13
CA GLU A 143 -14.94 -8.46 -0.21
C GLU A 143 -14.99 -9.25 1.11
N GLY A 144 -15.62 -8.70 2.16
CA GLY A 144 -15.69 -9.33 3.48
C GLY A 144 -14.36 -9.35 4.24
N LYS A 145 -13.38 -8.52 3.84
CA LYS A 145 -12.12 -8.33 4.56
C LYS A 145 -12.34 -7.33 5.70
N GLY A 146 -11.76 -7.62 6.87
CA GLY A 146 -11.88 -6.76 8.05
C GLY A 146 -11.11 -5.45 7.92
N GLU A 147 -11.53 -4.45 8.70
CA GLU A 147 -10.79 -3.20 8.89
C GLU A 147 -9.58 -3.39 9.81
N GLU A 148 -8.47 -2.76 9.46
CA GLU A 148 -7.29 -2.66 10.32
C GLU A 148 -7.57 -1.68 11.47
N LYS A 149 -7.10 -2.03 12.68
CA LYS A 149 -7.52 -1.34 13.92
C LYS A 149 -6.40 -0.62 14.64
N THR A 150 -5.14 -0.77 14.21
CA THR A 150 -4.01 -0.10 14.88
C THR A 150 -4.03 1.39 14.58
N ILE A 151 -4.56 2.16 15.52
CA ILE A 151 -4.55 3.63 15.51
C ILE A 151 -3.15 4.10 15.93
N VAL A 152 -2.56 4.98 15.12
CA VAL A 152 -1.26 5.61 15.39
C VAL A 152 -1.45 7.00 16.00
N ASP A 153 -2.45 7.75 15.53
CA ASP A 153 -2.77 9.08 16.05
C ASP A 153 -4.22 9.12 16.51
N ASP A 154 -4.42 9.33 17.81
CA ASP A 154 -5.73 9.35 18.43
C ASP A 154 -6.56 10.59 18.10
N PHE A 155 -5.95 11.70 17.74
CA PHE A 155 -6.69 12.91 17.36
C PHE A 155 -7.24 12.78 15.96
N THR A 156 -6.42 12.29 15.02
CA THR A 156 -6.83 12.13 13.62
C THR A 156 -7.43 10.76 13.31
N LYS A 157 -7.38 9.82 14.26
CA LYS A 157 -7.78 8.42 14.07
C LYS A 157 -7.07 7.75 12.87
N THR A 158 -5.88 8.24 12.54
CA THR A 158 -5.05 7.72 11.46
C THR A 158 -4.52 6.34 11.85
N THR A 159 -4.68 5.35 10.96
CA THR A 159 -4.22 3.98 11.18
C THR A 159 -2.81 3.74 10.65
N LEU A 160 -2.14 2.72 11.19
CA LEU A 160 -0.81 2.30 10.73
C LEU A 160 -0.81 1.91 9.24
N GLU A 161 -1.83 1.19 8.78
CA GLU A 161 -1.96 0.79 7.37
C GLU A 161 -2.06 2.02 6.46
N PHE A 162 -2.92 2.99 6.79
CA PHE A 162 -3.06 4.20 5.98
C PHE A 162 -1.74 4.99 5.88
N ILE A 163 -0.96 5.04 6.97
CA ILE A 163 0.37 5.68 6.97
C ILE A 163 1.34 4.92 6.05
N LYS A 164 1.46 3.59 6.21
CA LYS A 164 2.34 2.75 5.38
C LYS A 164 1.97 2.84 3.90
N ASP A 165 0.68 2.80 3.59
CA ASP A 165 0.17 2.92 2.23
C ASP A 165 0.42 4.30 1.64
N THR A 166 0.27 5.37 2.44
CA THR A 166 0.60 6.73 2.01
C THR A 166 2.09 6.85 1.67
N ILE A 167 2.98 6.30 2.51
CA ILE A 167 4.43 6.28 2.24
C ILE A 167 4.73 5.58 0.91
N LYS A 168 4.15 4.38 0.70
CA LYS A 168 4.32 3.58 -0.51
C LYS A 168 3.76 4.29 -1.75
N ARG A 169 2.57 4.88 -1.63
CA ARG A 169 1.81 5.51 -2.74
C ARG A 169 2.45 6.80 -3.25
N PHE A 170 2.99 7.62 -2.36
CA PHE A 170 3.57 8.91 -2.72
C PHE A 170 5.10 8.95 -2.65
N ASP A 171 5.75 7.80 -2.40
CA ASP A 171 7.21 7.70 -2.19
C ASP A 171 7.72 8.74 -1.18
N VAL A 172 7.00 8.86 -0.06
CA VAL A 172 7.24 9.92 0.93
C VAL A 172 8.65 9.77 1.52
N LYS A 173 9.44 10.85 1.49
CA LYS A 173 10.81 10.89 2.02
C LYS A 173 10.96 11.65 3.33
N GLU A 174 10.09 12.61 3.56
CA GLU A 174 10.18 13.54 4.68
C GLU A 174 9.01 13.37 5.64
N LEU A 175 9.30 13.47 6.95
CA LEU A 175 8.29 13.39 8.00
C LEU A 175 7.20 14.46 7.85
N LYS A 176 7.60 15.67 7.45
CA LYS A 176 6.67 16.79 7.20
C LYS A 176 5.65 16.44 6.12
N ASP A 177 6.12 15.88 5.01
CA ASP A 177 5.24 15.48 3.90
C ASP A 177 4.28 14.37 4.33
N LEU A 178 4.74 13.43 5.15
CA LEU A 178 3.90 12.38 5.71
C LEU A 178 2.77 12.96 6.57
N SER A 179 3.09 13.87 7.47
CA SER A 179 2.10 14.57 8.30
C SER A 179 1.14 15.40 7.47
N GLU A 180 1.60 16.10 6.43
CA GLU A 180 0.71 16.86 5.54
C GLU A 180 -0.26 15.97 4.76
N LEU A 181 0.16 14.78 4.34
CA LEU A 181 -0.65 13.85 3.53
C LEU A 181 -1.62 13.00 4.36
N THR A 182 -1.30 12.73 5.62
CA THR A 182 -2.10 11.89 6.53
C THR A 182 -2.84 12.68 7.60
N ARG A 183 -2.45 13.93 7.83
CA ARG A 183 -2.77 14.78 9.00
C ARG A 183 -2.22 14.29 10.33
N ALA A 184 -1.55 13.14 10.38
CA ALA A 184 -1.04 12.57 11.61
C ALA A 184 0.01 13.48 12.24
N GLY A 185 -0.15 13.75 13.53
CA GLY A 185 0.75 14.61 14.31
C GLY A 185 0.61 16.12 14.07
N LEU A 186 -0.42 16.56 13.32
CA LEU A 186 -0.66 18.00 13.08
C LEU A 186 -1.30 18.71 14.28
N TYR A 187 -2.21 18.04 14.99
CA TYR A 187 -2.90 18.61 16.16
C TYR A 187 -2.02 18.56 17.40
N ASP A 188 -1.43 17.39 17.62
CA ASP A 188 -0.52 17.12 18.70
C ASP A 188 0.70 16.39 18.14
N LYS A 189 1.88 16.95 18.39
CA LYS A 189 3.13 16.49 17.78
C LYS A 189 3.62 15.16 18.35
N SER A 190 2.93 14.61 19.36
CA SER A 190 3.35 13.43 20.13
C SER A 190 3.67 12.20 19.28
N VAL A 191 3.01 12.04 18.14
CA VAL A 191 3.24 10.89 17.24
C VAL A 191 4.39 11.12 16.25
N LEU A 192 5.00 12.31 16.19
CA LEU A 192 6.05 12.59 15.19
C LEU A 192 7.33 11.82 15.52
N TYR A 193 7.81 11.96 16.76
CA TYR A 193 9.02 11.33 17.31
C TYR A 193 9.00 11.40 18.85
N PRO A 194 9.82 10.59 19.55
CA PRO A 194 9.87 10.63 21.02
C PRO A 194 10.15 12.04 21.55
N GLY A 195 9.24 12.56 22.37
CA GLY A 195 9.35 13.90 22.97
C GLY A 195 8.95 15.08 22.07
N ALA A 196 8.36 14.82 20.89
CA ALA A 196 7.87 15.87 19.99
C ALA A 196 6.65 16.63 20.53
N GLY A 197 5.81 15.98 21.34
CA GLY A 197 4.59 16.52 21.92
C GLY A 197 4.46 16.20 23.41
N GLU A 198 3.27 16.47 23.95
CA GLU A 198 3.01 16.37 25.39
C GLU A 198 2.67 14.94 25.84
N PHE A 199 2.23 14.09 24.92
CA PHE A 199 1.77 12.74 25.20
C PHE A 199 2.79 11.70 24.74
N LEU A 200 2.80 10.55 25.41
CA LEU A 200 3.58 9.40 24.98
C LEU A 200 2.80 8.63 23.91
N SER A 201 3.48 8.28 22.82
CA SER A 201 2.93 7.41 21.77
C SER A 201 3.65 6.06 21.76
N ASN A 202 2.91 5.01 21.43
CA ASN A 202 3.47 3.68 21.14
C ASN A 202 4.05 3.60 19.72
N PHE A 203 3.66 4.53 18.85
CA PHE A 203 4.04 4.57 17.45
C PHE A 203 4.51 5.96 17.07
N TYR A 204 5.66 6.05 16.39
CA TYR A 204 6.19 7.30 15.88
C TYR A 204 6.26 7.29 14.37
N LEU A 205 5.78 8.35 13.74
CA LEU A 205 5.79 8.53 12.29
C LEU A 205 7.21 8.49 11.73
N GLN A 206 8.23 8.99 12.45
CA GLN A 206 9.62 8.90 12.01
C GLN A 206 10.08 7.43 11.85
N ASP A 207 9.63 6.54 12.74
CA ASP A 207 10.08 5.15 12.80
C ASP A 207 9.32 4.38 11.73
N ILE A 208 8.01 4.58 11.64
CA ILE A 208 7.16 3.99 10.58
C ILE A 208 7.68 4.41 9.19
N LEU A 209 8.04 5.68 9.01
CA LEU A 209 8.59 6.19 7.74
C LEU A 209 9.88 5.46 7.37
N LYS A 210 10.83 5.39 8.31
CA LYS A 210 12.12 4.75 8.10
C LYS A 210 11.98 3.25 7.82
N GLU A 211 11.18 2.55 8.61
CA GLU A 211 10.92 1.12 8.44
C GLU A 211 10.26 0.82 7.10
N THR A 212 9.22 1.57 6.75
CA THR A 212 8.50 1.37 5.48
C THR A 212 9.38 1.68 4.28
N GLN A 213 10.26 2.67 4.36
CA GLN A 213 11.24 2.96 3.31
C GLN A 213 12.25 1.81 3.16
N ALA A 214 12.75 1.26 4.27
CA ALA A 214 13.63 0.11 4.23
C ALA A 214 12.93 -1.12 3.58
N GLU A 215 11.67 -1.40 3.93
CA GLU A 215 10.85 -2.44 3.28
C GLU A 215 10.75 -2.23 1.76
N ILE A 216 10.55 -0.98 1.32
CA ILE A 216 10.46 -0.62 -0.11
C ILE A 216 11.81 -0.82 -0.82
N GLU A 217 12.91 -0.37 -0.20
CA GLU A 217 14.26 -0.49 -0.76
C GLU A 217 14.68 -1.95 -0.88
N GLU A 218 14.43 -2.76 0.15
CA GLU A 218 14.67 -4.20 0.12
C GLU A 218 13.83 -4.88 -0.97
N SER A 219 12.55 -4.53 -1.09
CA SER A 219 11.68 -5.03 -2.15
C SER A 219 12.18 -4.67 -3.55
N LYS A 220 12.65 -3.42 -3.74
CA LYS A 220 13.23 -2.97 -5.02
C LYS A 220 14.53 -3.70 -5.33
N LYS A 221 15.42 -3.84 -4.35
CA LYS A 221 16.68 -4.57 -4.49
C LYS A 221 16.43 -6.02 -4.89
N ASN A 222 15.49 -6.70 -4.23
CA ASN A 222 15.09 -8.06 -4.55
C ASN A 222 14.52 -8.18 -5.98
N LEU A 223 13.71 -7.21 -6.42
CA LEU A 223 13.19 -7.15 -7.79
C LEU A 223 14.29 -6.89 -8.82
N GLU A 224 15.23 -5.99 -8.54
CA GLU A 224 16.37 -5.71 -9.42
C GLU A 224 17.28 -6.92 -9.55
N ILE A 225 17.59 -7.60 -8.44
CA ILE A 225 18.33 -8.87 -8.45
C ILE A 225 17.56 -9.90 -9.28
N SER A 226 16.25 -10.04 -9.11
CA SER A 226 15.48 -11.02 -9.89
C SER A 226 15.45 -10.76 -11.41
N ASN A 227 15.66 -9.51 -11.84
CA ASN A 227 15.61 -9.11 -13.25
C ASN A 227 16.99 -8.93 -13.91
N LYS A 228 18.07 -8.91 -13.11
CA LYS A 228 19.42 -8.86 -13.65
C LYS A 228 19.79 -10.25 -14.20
N ASP A 229 20.49 -10.24 -15.31
CA ASP A 229 21.15 -11.43 -15.84
C ASP A 229 22.21 -11.87 -14.81
N PHE A 230 22.06 -13.08 -14.25
CA PHE A 230 22.90 -13.59 -13.17
C PHE A 230 24.39 -13.54 -13.53
N SER A 231 24.72 -13.75 -14.80
CA SER A 231 26.09 -13.66 -15.32
C SER A 231 26.75 -12.28 -15.14
N LYS A 232 25.96 -11.21 -14.96
CA LYS A 232 26.42 -9.81 -14.83
C LYS A 232 26.32 -9.26 -13.41
N MET A 233 25.87 -10.06 -12.46
CA MET A 233 25.78 -9.66 -11.05
C MET A 233 27.15 -9.64 -10.38
N SER A 234 27.33 -8.76 -9.40
CA SER A 234 28.48 -8.84 -8.49
C SER A 234 28.42 -10.09 -7.62
N ILE A 235 29.53 -10.48 -6.97
CA ILE A 235 29.55 -11.65 -6.07
C ILE A 235 28.51 -11.51 -4.94
N ASP A 236 28.38 -10.32 -4.37
CA ASP A 236 27.39 -10.05 -3.31
C ASP A 236 25.94 -10.15 -3.83
N GLU A 237 25.67 -9.62 -5.03
CA GLU A 237 24.37 -9.74 -5.68
C GLU A 237 24.03 -11.20 -6.04
N LYS A 238 25.01 -11.97 -6.51
CA LYS A 238 24.86 -13.42 -6.75
C LYS A 238 24.53 -14.14 -5.47
N LYS A 239 25.21 -13.81 -4.36
CA LYS A 239 24.95 -14.42 -3.05
C LYS A 239 23.52 -14.20 -2.60
N GLU A 240 23.02 -12.96 -2.68
CA GLU A 240 21.63 -12.65 -2.33
C GLU A 240 20.62 -13.34 -3.26
N ALA A 241 20.89 -13.39 -4.57
CA ALA A 241 20.03 -14.10 -5.53
C ALA A 241 19.94 -15.60 -5.23
N ILE A 242 21.08 -16.23 -4.92
CA ILE A 242 21.16 -17.65 -4.57
C ILE A 242 20.41 -17.90 -3.26
N GLU A 243 20.63 -17.09 -2.23
CA GLU A 243 19.96 -17.22 -0.92
C GLU A 243 18.43 -17.11 -1.08
N ALA A 244 17.95 -16.13 -1.86
CA ALA A 244 16.52 -15.95 -2.10
C ALA A 244 15.88 -17.17 -2.80
N VAL A 245 16.59 -17.82 -3.72
CA VAL A 245 16.11 -19.06 -4.36
C VAL A 245 16.17 -20.24 -3.40
N ILE A 246 17.22 -20.34 -2.58
CA ILE A 246 17.32 -21.39 -1.56
C ILE A 246 16.14 -21.30 -0.60
N ASP A 247 15.85 -20.11 -0.06
CA ASP A 247 14.80 -19.90 0.93
C ASP A 247 13.42 -20.23 0.38
N LYS A 248 13.16 -19.81 -0.87
CA LYS A 248 11.86 -19.95 -1.51
C LYS A 248 11.60 -21.35 -2.08
N ASN A 249 12.65 -22.05 -2.52
CA ASN A 249 12.50 -23.26 -3.33
C ASN A 249 13.15 -24.51 -2.75
N ILE A 250 14.11 -24.38 -1.84
CA ILE A 250 14.97 -25.49 -1.39
C ILE A 250 14.83 -25.73 0.11
N ARG A 251 14.89 -24.69 0.94
CA ARG A 251 14.98 -24.80 2.39
C ARG A 251 13.81 -25.58 3.00
N HIS A 252 12.59 -25.37 2.51
CA HIS A 252 11.42 -26.14 2.96
C HIS A 252 11.60 -27.66 2.75
N MET A 253 12.21 -28.09 1.64
CA MET A 253 12.47 -29.52 1.38
C MET A 253 13.51 -30.09 2.36
N LEU A 254 14.59 -29.35 2.63
CA LEU A 254 15.64 -29.79 3.54
C LEU A 254 15.17 -29.87 4.99
N VAL A 255 14.38 -28.88 5.42
CA VAL A 255 13.82 -28.82 6.79
C VAL A 255 12.81 -29.94 7.02
N MET A 256 12.01 -30.32 6.02
CA MET A 256 11.12 -31.49 6.11
C MET A 256 11.89 -32.79 6.37
N ASP A 257 13.11 -32.90 5.84
CA ASP A 257 14.02 -34.03 6.06
C ASP A 257 14.88 -33.88 7.33
N GLY A 258 14.63 -32.85 8.15
CA GLY A 258 15.30 -32.61 9.43
C GLY A 258 16.72 -32.04 9.32
N GLY A 259 17.06 -31.41 8.19
CA GLY A 259 18.34 -30.73 7.98
C GLY A 259 18.19 -29.32 7.43
N ASP A 260 19.30 -28.72 7.03
CA ASP A 260 19.35 -27.42 6.36
C ASP A 260 20.68 -27.29 5.59
N MET A 261 20.96 -26.12 5.02
CA MET A 261 22.24 -25.79 4.40
C MET A 261 22.60 -24.33 4.59
N GLU A 262 23.89 -24.02 4.51
CA GLU A 262 24.39 -22.65 4.44
C GLU A 262 25.39 -22.48 3.28
N ILE A 263 25.45 -21.28 2.71
CA ILE A 263 26.45 -20.91 1.70
C ILE A 263 27.73 -20.46 2.42
N LEU A 264 28.83 -21.15 2.16
CA LEU A 264 30.15 -20.80 2.69
C LEU A 264 30.87 -19.79 1.81
N ASP A 265 30.86 -20.00 0.50
CA ASP A 265 31.61 -19.16 -0.45
C ASP A 265 31.03 -19.27 -1.87
N ILE A 266 31.28 -18.26 -2.71
CA ILE A 266 30.91 -18.24 -4.12
C ILE A 266 32.12 -17.79 -4.93
N LYS A 267 32.54 -18.61 -5.90
CA LYS A 267 33.69 -18.31 -6.76
C LYS A 267 33.32 -18.33 -8.24
N GLU A 268 33.80 -17.34 -8.97
CA GLU A 268 33.72 -17.31 -10.43
C GLU A 268 34.90 -18.08 -11.03
N ASN A 269 34.59 -19.19 -11.71
CA ASN A 269 35.57 -20.06 -12.35
C ASN A 269 35.31 -20.12 -13.86
N GLY A 270 35.74 -19.07 -14.55
CA GLY A 270 35.55 -18.91 -15.99
C GLY A 270 34.08 -18.66 -16.32
N GLN A 271 33.44 -19.59 -17.04
CA GLN A 271 32.01 -19.51 -17.34
C GLN A 271 31.13 -20.03 -16.19
N ASN A 272 31.71 -20.76 -15.23
CA ASN A 272 30.96 -21.38 -14.13
C ASN A 272 30.98 -20.50 -12.87
N THR A 273 29.88 -20.54 -12.12
CA THR A 273 29.82 -19.99 -10.76
C THR A 273 29.74 -21.15 -9.78
N ASP A 274 30.79 -21.33 -8.99
CA ASP A 274 30.91 -22.41 -8.01
C ASP A 274 30.42 -21.94 -6.65
N ILE A 275 29.40 -22.61 -6.13
CA ILE A 275 28.77 -22.30 -4.84
C ILE A 275 29.20 -23.38 -3.85
N TYR A 276 29.97 -22.97 -2.85
CA TYR A 276 30.42 -23.85 -1.77
C TYR A 276 29.39 -23.83 -0.66
N ILE A 277 28.86 -24.99 -0.33
CA ILE A 277 27.80 -25.13 0.68
C ILE A 277 28.25 -26.05 1.80
N ARG A 278 27.64 -25.88 2.98
CA ARG A 278 27.74 -26.84 4.08
C ARG A 278 26.35 -27.27 4.48
N TYR A 279 26.14 -28.57 4.58
CA TYR A 279 24.90 -29.14 5.10
C TYR A 279 24.86 -29.06 6.63
N LEU A 280 23.67 -28.82 7.16
CA LEU A 280 23.38 -28.72 8.59
C LEU A 280 22.37 -29.81 9.00
N GLY A 281 22.38 -30.17 10.28
CA GLY A 281 21.43 -31.14 10.85
C GLY A 281 21.53 -32.54 10.21
N ALA A 282 20.39 -33.15 9.92
CA ALA A 282 20.32 -34.50 9.35
C ALA A 282 20.97 -34.60 7.95
N CYS A 283 21.10 -33.47 7.24
CA CYS A 283 21.74 -33.43 5.92
C CYS A 283 23.27 -33.62 5.97
N SER A 284 23.92 -33.39 7.12
CA SER A 284 25.39 -33.47 7.23
C SER A 284 25.99 -34.87 7.04
N GLY A 285 25.19 -35.93 7.23
CA GLY A 285 25.63 -37.33 7.17
C GLY A 285 24.74 -38.24 6.32
N CYS A 286 23.83 -37.67 5.52
CA CYS A 286 22.89 -38.45 4.72
C CYS A 286 23.56 -39.01 3.46
N ALA A 287 23.29 -40.28 3.12
CA ALA A 287 23.83 -40.92 1.91
C ALA A 287 23.42 -40.19 0.61
N SER A 288 22.31 -39.45 0.61
CA SER A 288 21.84 -38.66 -0.53
C SER A 288 22.43 -37.25 -0.60
N ALA A 289 23.13 -36.79 0.46
CA ALA A 289 23.66 -35.42 0.55
C ALA A 289 24.67 -35.12 -0.55
N SER A 290 25.49 -36.11 -0.95
CA SER A 290 26.50 -35.96 -2.01
C SER A 290 25.97 -36.27 -3.42
N THR A 291 24.70 -36.67 -3.55
CA THR A 291 24.12 -37.12 -4.83
C THR A 291 22.75 -36.49 -5.07
N GLY A 292 21.66 -37.18 -4.72
CA GLY A 292 20.29 -36.77 -5.08
C GLY A 292 19.93 -35.37 -4.59
N THR A 293 20.24 -35.05 -3.33
CA THR A 293 19.93 -33.74 -2.75
C THR A 293 20.78 -32.64 -3.38
N LEU A 294 22.08 -32.90 -3.61
CA LEU A 294 22.98 -31.97 -4.28
C LEU A 294 22.54 -31.65 -5.71
N PHE A 295 22.17 -32.66 -6.50
CA PHE A 295 21.68 -32.48 -7.86
C PHE A 295 20.33 -31.74 -7.92
N ALA A 296 19.45 -31.96 -6.93
CA ALA A 296 18.20 -31.21 -6.84
C ALA A 296 18.46 -29.72 -6.57
N ILE A 297 19.36 -29.41 -5.63
CA ILE A 297 19.75 -28.03 -5.31
C ILE A 297 20.39 -27.36 -6.53
N GLU A 298 21.39 -28.00 -7.13
CA GLU A 298 22.06 -27.48 -8.33
C GLU A 298 21.06 -27.29 -9.49
N GLY A 299 20.16 -28.25 -9.70
CA GLY A 299 19.15 -28.18 -10.77
C GLY A 299 18.18 -27.01 -10.59
N ILE A 300 17.72 -26.75 -9.36
CA ILE A 300 16.84 -25.61 -9.05
C ILE A 300 17.58 -24.29 -9.27
N LEU A 301 18.82 -24.17 -8.77
CA LEU A 301 19.62 -22.96 -8.96
C LEU A 301 19.92 -22.71 -10.44
N LYS A 302 20.25 -23.75 -11.22
CA LYS A 302 20.43 -23.64 -12.67
C LYS A 302 19.18 -23.19 -13.40
N GLN A 303 18.03 -23.75 -13.03
CA GLN A 303 16.77 -23.41 -13.66
C GLN A 303 16.32 -21.98 -13.36
N LYS A 304 16.61 -21.48 -12.15
CA LYS A 304 16.12 -20.20 -11.65
C LYS A 304 17.06 -19.04 -11.87
N LEU A 305 18.37 -19.28 -11.93
CA LEU A 305 19.40 -18.23 -11.96
C LEU A 305 20.28 -18.34 -13.22
N ASP A 306 21.11 -19.37 -13.33
CA ASP A 306 22.05 -19.51 -14.44
C ASP A 306 22.47 -20.98 -14.69
N PRO A 307 22.44 -21.46 -15.94
CA PRO A 307 22.77 -22.86 -16.26
C PRO A 307 24.21 -23.26 -15.94
N ASN A 308 25.13 -22.32 -15.73
CA ASN A 308 26.54 -22.57 -15.44
C ASN A 308 26.87 -22.61 -13.93
N ILE A 309 25.84 -22.58 -13.06
CA ILE A 309 26.04 -22.76 -11.61
C ILE A 309 26.51 -24.19 -11.32
N ARG A 310 27.44 -24.36 -10.38
CA ARG A 310 27.84 -25.67 -9.84
C ARG A 310 27.81 -25.61 -8.32
N VAL A 311 27.23 -26.62 -7.69
CA VAL A 311 27.14 -26.67 -6.23
C VAL A 311 28.15 -27.68 -5.71
N ILE A 312 28.98 -27.25 -4.76
CA ILE A 312 30.08 -28.04 -4.22
C ILE A 312 29.89 -28.15 -2.70
N PRO A 313 29.57 -29.34 -2.17
CA PRO A 313 29.50 -29.53 -0.73
C PRO A 313 30.90 -29.63 -0.13
N LEU A 314 31.09 -29.01 1.04
CA LEU A 314 32.32 -29.09 1.86
C LEU A 314 32.11 -29.92 3.12
#